data_AF-A0A060SML0-F1
#
_entry.id   AF-A0A060SML0-F1
#
_cell.length_a   1.000
_cell.length_b   1.000
_cell.length_c   1.000
_cell.angle_alpha   90.00
_cell.angle_beta   90.00
_cell.angle_gamma   90.00
#
_symmetry.space_group_name_H-M   'P 1'
#
loop_
_entity.id
_entity.type
_entity.pdbx_description
1 polymer ?
#
loop_
_entity_poly.entity_id
_entity_poly.type
_entity_poly.pdbx_seq_one_letter_code
_entity_poly.pdbx_strand_id
1 'polypeptide(L)'
;MTNHPRPSNPRLSNPRPSDPRSPSEPDLTEELQNPELIRQQAAILEHIQAVNRDAKLRAAEEARRRAEEEAKRVVQEQKRASEEAAKRHAEEAQAKKRYDEEARQRAEIEARMRREQEEEGLRRELEARRRVEEERRRKEELERQREEALLESVLRASAEEEKRKQEERKRQESAGGSFEPPRPSPTYASASSSAPRPVPIPGFAGDRFGSASPSSYSSTSASYYSATSGRSSTARSSTMPTSSTPVPGSTPTSTPSVASTVKGGWKPSSSLPRTATTPIPATPTRSNASSSHRTAFGSTAPQTPSTASHSRSATGGIPHRTEEDFQRFQAEQARIRLERFEQEQIAAQQRRSGGQLTKEQVIDLFQEHDRRWASLAERPALFWESFPWPMLRPPLGPEQLTFPEVQAYVLSPHHPADKTPKDRVKDYLRKWHPDRFETKLLPKVPEVNQQRERVKEGAGTVARHLNKILSSLSNSAENGLFG
;
A
#
# COMPACT_ATOMS: atom_id res chain seq x y z
N MET A 1 -18.14 -8.69 -27.74
CA MET A 1 -18.51 -9.92 -28.48
C MET A 1 -19.58 -10.65 -27.68
N THR A 2 -20.81 -10.17 -27.78
CA THR A 2 -21.97 -10.68 -27.04
C THR A 2 -22.77 -11.59 -27.97
N ASN A 3 -22.73 -12.90 -27.70
CA ASN A 3 -23.54 -13.89 -28.39
C ASN A 3 -25.02 -13.65 -28.05
N HIS A 4 -25.80 -13.22 -29.04
CA HIS A 4 -27.26 -13.25 -28.97
C HIS A 4 -27.75 -14.63 -29.40
N PRO A 5 -28.62 -15.30 -28.62
CA PRO A 5 -29.26 -16.51 -29.06
C PRO A 5 -30.30 -16.18 -30.14
N ARG A 6 -30.19 -16.86 -31.29
CA ARG A 6 -31.20 -16.86 -32.35
C ARG A 6 -32.54 -17.37 -31.80
N PRO A 7 -33.66 -16.68 -32.02
CA PRO A 7 -34.97 -17.23 -31.72
C PRO A 7 -35.32 -18.34 -32.72
N SER A 8 -35.67 -19.49 -32.17
CA SER A 8 -36.22 -20.65 -32.86
C SER A 8 -37.60 -20.31 -33.42
N ASN A 9 -37.75 -20.26 -34.75
CA ASN A 9 -39.05 -20.11 -35.39
C ASN A 9 -39.88 -21.39 -35.21
N PRO A 10 -41.07 -21.35 -34.59
CA PRO A 10 -42.00 -22.47 -34.63
C PRO A 10 -42.56 -22.59 -36.05
N ARG A 11 -42.21 -23.70 -36.69
CA ARG A 11 -42.72 -24.13 -37.99
C ARG A 11 -44.21 -24.45 -37.82
N LEU A 12 -45.08 -23.46 -38.04
CA LEU A 12 -46.52 -23.64 -38.14
C LEU A 12 -46.83 -24.45 -39.39
N SER A 13 -47.09 -25.74 -39.18
CA SER A 13 -47.72 -26.65 -40.13
C SER A 13 -49.17 -26.19 -40.37
N ASN A 14 -49.38 -25.45 -41.46
CA ASN A 14 -50.73 -25.16 -41.96
C ASN A 14 -51.28 -26.40 -42.70
N PRO A 15 -52.48 -26.89 -42.34
CA PRO A 15 -53.15 -27.96 -43.07
C PRO A 15 -53.67 -27.45 -44.42
N ARG A 16 -53.45 -28.28 -45.43
CA ARG A 16 -53.91 -28.14 -46.81
C ARG A 16 -55.45 -28.15 -46.84
N PRO A 17 -56.13 -27.09 -47.33
CA PRO A 17 -57.58 -27.13 -47.51
C PRO A 17 -57.92 -28.02 -48.70
N SER A 18 -58.78 -28.99 -48.45
CA SER A 18 -59.39 -29.87 -49.45
C SER A 18 -60.33 -29.08 -50.35
N ASP A 19 -60.16 -29.23 -51.66
CA ASP A 19 -61.10 -28.79 -52.70
C ASP A 19 -62.50 -29.38 -52.49
N PRO A 20 -63.56 -28.55 -52.53
CA PRO A 20 -64.88 -29.00 -52.91
C PRO A 20 -65.31 -28.31 -54.21
N ARG A 21 -65.46 -29.15 -55.25
CA ARG A 21 -66.51 -29.12 -56.28
C ARG A 21 -66.82 -27.77 -56.94
N SER A 22 -66.41 -27.67 -58.21
CA SER A 22 -67.00 -26.81 -59.23
C SER A 22 -68.53 -26.91 -59.28
N PRO A 23 -69.26 -25.81 -59.09
CA PRO A 23 -70.56 -25.59 -59.70
C PRO A 23 -70.37 -24.97 -61.09
N SER A 24 -71.03 -25.58 -62.06
CA SER A 24 -71.22 -25.15 -63.44
C SER A 24 -71.50 -23.64 -63.58
N GLU A 25 -70.66 -22.96 -64.36
CA GLU A 25 -70.85 -21.58 -64.80
C GLU A 25 -72.08 -21.47 -65.72
N PRO A 26 -73.03 -20.57 -65.43
CA PRO A 26 -74.03 -20.16 -66.40
C PRO A 26 -73.41 -19.21 -67.44
N ASP A 27 -73.59 -19.58 -68.70
CA ASP A 27 -73.24 -18.81 -69.89
C ASP A 27 -74.02 -17.48 -69.91
N LEU A 28 -73.33 -16.38 -69.59
CA LEU A 28 -73.83 -15.00 -69.52
C LEU A 28 -73.07 -14.10 -70.51
N THR A 29 -73.01 -14.49 -71.79
CA THR A 29 -72.25 -13.75 -72.81
C THR A 29 -73.01 -12.66 -73.56
N GLU A 30 -74.29 -12.36 -73.27
CA GLU A 30 -75.07 -11.36 -74.02
C GLU A 30 -75.31 -10.00 -73.34
N GLU A 31 -74.85 -9.79 -72.09
CA GLU A 31 -75.04 -8.50 -71.38
C GLU A 31 -73.74 -7.69 -71.20
N LEU A 32 -72.76 -7.88 -72.09
CA LEU A 32 -71.40 -7.28 -71.98
C LEU A 32 -71.05 -6.26 -73.08
N GLN A 33 -72.00 -5.88 -73.94
CA GLN A 33 -71.72 -5.00 -75.10
C GLN A 33 -72.49 -3.66 -75.06
N ASN A 34 -72.75 -3.10 -73.88
CA ASN A 34 -73.22 -1.72 -73.77
C ASN A 34 -72.03 -0.76 -73.53
N PRO A 35 -71.54 -0.02 -74.54
CA PRO A 35 -70.33 0.82 -74.44
C PRO A 35 -70.48 2.00 -73.45
N GLU A 36 -71.70 2.45 -73.17
CA GLU A 36 -71.96 3.48 -72.15
C GLU A 36 -71.69 2.95 -70.74
N LEU A 37 -72.10 1.71 -70.44
CA LEU A 37 -71.86 1.10 -69.12
C LEU A 37 -70.37 0.91 -68.84
N ILE A 38 -69.57 0.60 -69.86
CA ILE A 38 -68.11 0.46 -69.76
C ILE A 38 -67.47 1.82 -69.46
N ARG A 39 -67.92 2.90 -70.11
CA ARG A 39 -67.44 4.27 -69.82
C ARG A 39 -67.82 4.70 -68.41
N GLN A 40 -69.04 4.39 -67.96
CA GLN A 40 -69.48 4.69 -66.60
C GLN A 40 -68.67 3.90 -65.55
N GLN A 41 -68.41 2.61 -65.78
CA GLN A 41 -67.56 1.80 -64.90
C GLN A 41 -66.11 2.32 -64.86
N ALA A 42 -65.55 2.74 -66.01
CA ALA A 42 -64.21 3.32 -66.06
C ALA A 42 -64.14 4.64 -65.27
N ALA A 43 -65.14 5.51 -65.39
CA ALA A 43 -65.20 6.76 -64.63
C ALA A 43 -65.31 6.52 -63.11
N ILE A 44 -66.09 5.51 -62.68
CA ILE A 44 -66.18 5.12 -61.26
C ILE A 44 -64.85 4.59 -60.75
N LEU A 45 -64.16 3.74 -61.51
CA LEU A 45 -62.84 3.21 -61.14
C LEU A 45 -61.79 4.33 -61.05
N GLU A 46 -61.79 5.28 -61.99
CA GLU A 46 -60.90 6.44 -61.95
C GLU A 46 -61.15 7.30 -60.71
N HIS A 47 -62.42 7.55 -60.38
CA HIS A 47 -62.79 8.28 -59.16
C HIS A 47 -62.33 7.56 -57.89
N ILE A 48 -62.53 6.23 -57.80
CA ILE A 48 -62.04 5.42 -56.68
C ILE A 48 -60.51 5.49 -56.58
N GLN A 49 -59.81 5.42 -57.72
CA GLN A 49 -58.35 5.56 -57.74
C GLN A 49 -57.89 6.95 -57.30
N ALA A 50 -58.59 8.03 -57.70
CA ALA A 50 -58.29 9.39 -57.26
C ALA A 50 -58.48 9.54 -55.74
N VAL A 51 -59.60 9.07 -55.19
CA VAL A 51 -59.87 9.08 -53.74
C VAL A 51 -58.80 8.28 -52.99
N ASN A 52 -58.36 7.13 -53.51
CA ASN A 52 -57.30 6.34 -52.91
C ASN A 52 -55.93 7.04 -52.96
N ARG A 53 -55.61 7.78 -54.04
CA ARG A 53 -54.39 8.59 -54.12
C ARG A 53 -54.41 9.73 -53.10
N ASP A 54 -55.52 10.44 -52.97
CA ASP A 54 -55.68 11.52 -52.00
C ASP A 54 -55.61 11.00 -50.55
N ALA A 55 -56.25 9.87 -50.26
CA ALA A 55 -56.14 9.20 -48.97
C ALA A 55 -54.69 8.80 -48.65
N LYS A 56 -53.96 8.28 -49.65
CA LYS A 56 -52.54 7.92 -49.50
C LYS A 56 -51.64 9.14 -49.26
N LEU A 57 -51.90 10.26 -49.94
CA LEU A 57 -51.16 11.51 -49.74
C LEU A 57 -51.40 12.09 -48.33
N ARG A 58 -52.66 12.12 -47.87
CA ARG A 58 -52.99 12.55 -46.50
C ARG A 58 -52.34 11.66 -45.44
N ALA A 59 -52.37 10.34 -45.64
CA ALA A 59 -51.71 9.40 -44.74
C ALA A 59 -50.17 9.59 -44.72
N ALA A 60 -49.55 9.86 -45.88
CA ALA A 60 -48.12 10.12 -45.96
C ALA A 60 -47.72 11.46 -45.29
N GLU A 61 -48.54 12.50 -45.45
CA GLU A 61 -48.32 13.80 -44.79
C GLU A 61 -48.48 13.69 -43.26
N GLU A 62 -49.50 12.98 -42.79
CA GLU A 62 -49.69 12.73 -41.36
C GLU A 62 -48.54 11.90 -40.78
N ALA A 63 -48.07 10.88 -41.50
CA ALA A 63 -46.90 10.11 -41.11
C ALA A 63 -45.64 10.99 -41.01
N ARG A 64 -45.45 11.93 -41.95
CA ARG A 64 -44.33 12.89 -41.90
C ARG A 64 -44.43 13.82 -40.69
N ARG A 65 -45.64 14.31 -40.37
CA ARG A 65 -45.86 15.17 -39.19
C ARG A 65 -45.56 14.44 -37.88
N ARG A 66 -46.02 13.18 -37.76
CA ARG A 66 -45.73 12.34 -36.59
C ARG A 66 -44.23 12.07 -36.45
N ALA A 67 -43.54 11.75 -37.56
CA ALA A 67 -42.10 11.52 -37.56
C ALA A 67 -41.30 12.79 -37.17
N GLU A 68 -41.75 13.98 -37.61
CA GLU A 68 -41.13 15.25 -37.24
C GLU A 68 -41.35 15.60 -35.75
N GLU A 69 -42.56 15.38 -35.24
CA GLU A 69 -42.87 15.57 -33.81
C GLU A 69 -42.08 14.60 -32.92
N GLU A 70 -41.94 13.34 -33.33
CA GLU A 70 -41.13 12.35 -32.64
C GLU A 70 -39.64 12.73 -32.65
N ALA A 71 -39.11 13.17 -33.80
CA ALA A 71 -37.73 13.67 -33.89
C ALA A 71 -37.48 14.87 -32.96
N LYS A 72 -38.42 15.81 -32.88
CA LYS A 72 -38.34 16.95 -31.94
C LYS A 72 -38.34 16.49 -30.48
N ARG A 73 -39.14 15.49 -30.12
CA ARG A 73 -39.16 14.91 -28.77
C ARG A 73 -37.83 14.25 -28.42
N VAL A 74 -37.27 13.46 -29.33
CA VAL A 74 -35.96 12.80 -29.13
C VAL A 74 -34.84 13.81 -28.93
N VAL A 75 -34.80 14.88 -29.73
CA VAL A 75 -33.79 15.95 -29.58
C VAL A 75 -33.95 16.69 -28.24
N GLN A 76 -35.19 16.98 -27.82
CA GLN A 76 -35.45 17.62 -26.54
C GLN A 76 -35.06 16.72 -25.36
N GLU A 77 -35.33 15.43 -25.45
CA GLU A 77 -34.95 14.43 -24.45
C GLU A 77 -33.42 14.28 -24.38
N GLN A 78 -32.73 14.19 -25.52
CA GLN A 78 -31.27 14.18 -25.56
C GLN A 78 -30.66 15.44 -24.93
N LYS A 79 -31.25 16.62 -25.20
CA LYS A 79 -30.81 17.87 -24.59
C LYS A 79 -30.96 17.82 -23.06
N ARG A 80 -32.13 17.40 -22.55
CA ARG A 80 -32.36 17.25 -21.10
C ARG A 80 -31.41 16.24 -20.46
N ALA A 81 -31.20 15.09 -21.11
CA ALA A 81 -30.27 14.07 -20.64
C ALA A 81 -28.82 14.60 -20.59
N SER A 82 -28.40 15.39 -21.59
CA SER A 82 -27.07 15.99 -21.61
C SER A 82 -26.88 17.06 -20.53
N GLU A 83 -27.90 17.87 -20.26
CA GLU A 83 -27.89 18.88 -19.18
C GLU A 83 -27.87 18.22 -17.80
N GLU A 84 -28.64 17.14 -17.61
CA GLU A 84 -28.62 16.36 -16.36
C GLU A 84 -27.27 15.69 -16.14
N ALA A 85 -26.68 15.09 -17.18
CA ALA A 85 -25.35 14.50 -17.12
C ALA A 85 -24.28 15.54 -16.76
N ALA A 86 -24.34 16.74 -17.36
CA ALA A 86 -23.44 17.84 -17.03
C ALA A 86 -23.61 18.31 -15.58
N LYS A 87 -24.84 18.38 -15.07
CA LYS A 87 -25.12 18.72 -13.67
C LYS A 87 -24.55 17.68 -12.71
N ARG A 88 -24.73 16.38 -12.98
CA ARG A 88 -24.16 15.29 -12.16
C ARG A 88 -22.63 15.35 -12.13
N HIS A 89 -22.00 15.59 -13.28
CA HIS A 89 -20.54 15.74 -13.34
C HIS A 89 -20.03 16.97 -12.57
N ALA A 90 -20.77 18.09 -12.60
CA ALA A 90 -20.44 19.27 -11.83
C ALA A 90 -20.58 19.03 -10.30
N GLU A 91 -21.61 18.31 -9.88
CA GLU A 91 -21.83 17.93 -8.47
C GLU A 91 -20.75 16.98 -7.98
N GLU A 92 -20.40 15.96 -8.76
CA GLU A 92 -19.30 15.04 -8.45
C GLU A 92 -17.96 15.78 -8.34
N ALA A 93 -17.68 16.72 -9.24
CA ALA A 93 -16.49 17.55 -9.17
C ALA A 93 -16.45 18.44 -7.91
N GLN A 94 -17.61 18.96 -7.45
CA GLN A 94 -17.69 19.71 -6.20
C GLN A 94 -17.53 18.81 -4.98
N ALA A 95 -18.13 17.61 -4.98
CA ALA A 95 -17.97 16.62 -3.92
C ALA A 95 -16.50 16.20 -3.77
N LYS A 96 -15.81 15.97 -4.89
CA LYS A 96 -14.38 15.66 -4.90
C LYS A 96 -13.53 16.79 -4.30
N LYS A 97 -13.82 18.05 -4.67
CA LYS A 97 -13.11 19.21 -4.08
C LYS A 97 -13.31 19.31 -2.56
N ARG A 98 -14.54 19.09 -2.07
CA ARG A 98 -14.83 19.08 -0.63
C ARG A 98 -14.08 17.97 0.10
N TYR A 99 -14.04 16.78 -0.49
CA TYR A 99 -13.28 15.65 0.05
C TYR A 99 -11.78 15.95 0.12
N ASP A 100 -11.20 16.51 -0.95
CA ASP A 100 -9.78 16.89 -0.98
C ASP A 100 -9.46 17.99 0.04
N GLU A 101 -10.38 18.94 0.25
CA GLU A 101 -10.23 20.00 1.25
C GLU A 101 -10.33 19.46 2.69
N GLU A 102 -11.30 18.59 2.97
CA GLU A 102 -11.42 17.93 4.27
C GLU A 102 -10.19 17.05 4.57
N ALA A 103 -9.66 16.35 3.56
CA ALA A 103 -8.43 15.57 3.69
C ALA A 103 -7.22 16.45 4.03
N ARG A 104 -7.12 17.65 3.41
CA ARG A 104 -6.07 18.63 3.76
C ARG A 104 -6.21 19.14 5.18
N GLN A 105 -7.43 19.46 5.63
CA GLN A 105 -7.67 19.91 7.01
C GLN A 105 -7.33 18.82 8.03
N ARG A 106 -7.70 17.56 7.76
CA ARG A 106 -7.32 16.42 8.61
C ARG A 106 -5.81 16.25 8.69
N ALA A 107 -5.11 16.32 7.55
CA ALA A 107 -3.65 16.22 7.52
C ALA A 107 -2.97 17.40 8.24
N GLU A 108 -3.52 18.61 8.18
CA GLU A 108 -3.02 19.78 8.89
C GLU A 108 -3.20 19.65 10.41
N ILE A 109 -4.36 19.19 10.87
CA ILE A 109 -4.62 18.92 12.30
C ILE A 109 -3.68 17.83 12.82
N GLU A 110 -3.49 16.75 12.06
CA GLU A 110 -2.58 15.68 12.42
C GLU A 110 -1.12 16.16 12.47
N ALA A 111 -0.69 16.95 11.49
CA ALA A 111 0.65 17.55 11.49
C ALA A 111 0.86 18.50 12.67
N ARG A 112 -0.17 19.26 13.07
CA ARG A 112 -0.13 20.12 14.26
C ARG A 112 0.01 19.30 15.54
N MET A 113 -0.80 18.26 15.71
CA MET A 113 -0.71 17.36 16.87
C MET A 113 0.66 16.69 16.97
N ARG A 114 1.23 16.30 15.83
CA ARG A 114 2.57 15.72 15.79
C ARG A 114 3.66 16.71 16.21
N ARG A 115 3.59 17.98 15.75
CA ARG A 115 4.51 19.03 16.18
C ARG A 115 4.41 19.31 17.68
N GLU A 116 3.19 19.38 18.22
CA GLU A 116 2.98 19.57 19.66
C GLU A 116 3.55 18.39 20.48
N GLN A 117 3.42 17.14 19.99
CA GLN A 117 4.05 15.98 20.63
C GLN A 117 5.58 15.99 20.55
N GLU A 118 6.16 16.40 19.42
CA GLU A 118 7.61 16.53 19.26
C GLU A 118 8.16 17.63 20.18
N GLU A 119 7.49 18.78 20.29
CA GLU A 119 7.84 19.85 21.22
C GLU A 119 7.72 19.42 22.69
N GLU A 120 6.66 18.69 23.05
CA GLU A 120 6.51 18.14 24.39
C GLU A 120 7.61 17.11 24.70
N GLY A 121 7.96 16.28 23.72
CA GLY A 121 9.07 15.34 23.80
C GLY A 121 10.40 16.05 24.09
N LEU A 122 10.72 17.08 23.31
CA LEU A 122 11.92 17.90 23.52
C LEU A 122 11.91 18.59 24.89
N ARG A 123 10.74 19.06 25.35
CA ARG A 123 10.60 19.68 26.67
C ARG A 123 10.87 18.68 27.80
N ARG A 124 10.35 17.45 27.69
CA ARG A 124 10.61 16.37 28.66
C ARG A 124 12.08 15.94 28.64
N GLU A 125 12.70 15.87 27.47
CA GLU A 125 14.11 15.54 27.32
C GLU A 125 15.02 16.61 27.95
N LEU A 126 14.74 17.90 27.70
CA LEU A 126 15.46 19.00 28.33
C LEU A 126 15.30 18.99 29.86
N GLU A 127 14.10 18.71 30.36
CA GLU A 127 13.87 18.60 31.80
C GLU A 127 14.65 17.40 32.39
N ALA A 128 14.64 16.25 31.74
CA ALA A 128 15.42 15.08 32.14
C ALA A 128 16.92 15.39 32.16
N ARG A 129 17.44 16.05 31.12
CA ARG A 129 18.84 16.49 31.05
C ARG A 129 19.19 17.43 32.19
N ARG A 130 18.30 18.39 32.51
CA ARG A 130 18.48 19.30 33.66
C ARG A 130 18.53 18.55 34.99
N ARG A 131 17.68 17.53 35.18
CA ARG A 131 17.68 16.69 36.39
C ARG A 131 18.99 15.90 36.53
N VAL A 132 19.48 15.29 35.45
CA VAL A 132 20.75 14.55 35.45
C VAL A 132 21.93 15.49 35.77
N GLU A 133 21.93 16.71 35.21
CA GLU A 133 22.98 17.69 35.50
C GLU A 133 22.92 18.21 36.94
N GLU A 134 21.72 18.44 37.49
CA GLU A 134 21.56 18.81 38.91
C GLU A 134 22.01 17.68 39.85
N GLU A 135 21.70 16.43 39.53
CA GLU A 135 22.13 15.26 40.29
C GLU A 135 23.65 15.09 40.25
N ARG A 136 24.27 15.28 39.07
CA ARG A 136 25.72 15.30 38.93
C ARG A 136 26.35 16.37 39.81
N ARG A 137 25.79 17.59 39.80
CA ARG A 137 26.28 18.70 40.61
C ARG A 137 26.14 18.41 42.12
N ARG A 138 25.04 17.79 42.55
CA ARG A 138 24.88 17.34 43.95
C ARG A 138 25.91 16.28 44.34
N LYS A 139 26.21 15.36 43.44
CA LYS A 139 27.22 14.31 43.67
C LYS A 139 28.62 14.90 43.80
N GLU A 140 29.00 15.81 42.91
CA GLU A 140 30.27 16.55 42.96
C GLU A 140 30.40 17.37 44.27
N GLU A 141 29.31 18.01 44.71
CA GLU A 141 29.30 18.76 45.97
C GLU A 141 29.44 17.84 47.20
N LEU A 142 28.79 16.68 47.20
CA LEU A 142 28.91 15.68 48.27
C LEU A 142 30.31 15.04 48.30
N GLU A 143 30.93 14.83 47.15
CA GLU A 143 32.32 14.38 47.05
C GLU A 143 33.28 15.44 47.60
N ARG A 144 33.09 16.71 47.23
CA ARG A 144 33.87 17.82 47.78
C ARG A 144 33.75 17.91 49.31
N GLN A 145 32.54 17.75 49.86
CA GLN A 145 32.34 17.71 51.31
C GLN A 145 33.04 16.52 51.96
N ARG A 146 33.07 15.36 51.31
CA ARG A 146 33.81 14.19 51.81
C ARG A 146 35.31 14.44 51.82
N GLU A 147 35.85 15.03 50.76
CA GLU A 147 37.28 15.39 50.69
C GLU A 147 37.67 16.40 51.76
N GLU A 148 36.84 17.43 51.96
CA GLU A 148 37.04 18.46 52.99
C GLU A 148 37.02 17.84 54.40
N ALA A 149 36.06 16.96 54.71
CA ALA A 149 36.01 16.24 55.97
C ALA A 149 37.23 15.31 56.18
N LEU A 150 37.75 14.73 55.11
CA LEU A 150 38.94 13.86 55.16
C LEU A 150 40.21 14.68 55.45
N LEU A 151 40.34 15.85 54.81
CA LEU A 151 41.40 16.82 55.10
C LEU A 151 41.34 17.32 56.55
N GLU A 152 40.16 17.64 57.06
CA GLU A 152 39.96 18.06 58.45
C GLU A 152 40.34 16.94 59.44
N SER A 153 39.96 15.70 59.13
CA SER A 153 40.36 14.51 59.90
C SER A 153 41.88 14.35 59.97
N VAL A 154 42.59 14.53 58.85
CA VAL A 154 44.06 14.42 58.79
C VAL A 154 44.72 15.52 59.60
N LEU A 155 44.24 16.77 59.49
CA LEU A 155 44.75 17.89 60.29
C LEU A 155 44.56 17.65 61.79
N ARG A 156 43.40 17.11 62.19
CA ARG A 156 43.10 16.77 63.59
C ARG A 156 44.03 15.68 64.12
N ALA A 157 44.27 14.62 63.33
CA ALA A 157 45.18 13.54 63.70
C ALA A 157 46.63 14.04 63.84
N SER A 158 47.09 14.90 62.93
CA SER A 158 48.42 15.52 63.01
C SER A 158 48.59 16.36 64.28
N ALA A 159 47.56 17.15 64.65
CA ALA A 159 47.59 17.95 65.88
C ALA A 159 47.62 17.08 67.14
N GLU A 160 46.89 15.95 67.16
CA GLU A 160 46.94 14.98 68.24
C GLU A 160 48.33 14.30 68.33
N GLU A 161 48.95 13.98 67.19
CA GLU A 161 50.30 13.42 67.16
C GLU A 161 51.34 14.39 67.70
N GLU A 162 51.27 15.67 67.33
CA GLU A 162 52.14 16.71 67.89
C GLU A 162 51.94 16.87 69.40
N LYS A 163 50.69 16.86 69.86
CA LYS A 163 50.38 16.91 71.29
C LYS A 163 50.96 15.71 72.03
N ARG A 164 50.86 14.52 71.43
CA ARG A 164 51.44 13.29 71.97
C ARG A 164 52.97 13.36 72.03
N LYS A 165 53.62 13.90 70.99
CA LYS A 165 55.09 14.14 70.99
C LYS A 165 55.51 15.15 72.05
N GLN A 166 54.73 16.20 72.28
CA GLN A 166 55.00 17.16 73.35
C GLN A 166 54.85 16.52 74.73
N GLU A 167 53.83 15.70 74.94
CA GLU A 167 53.65 14.96 76.19
C GLU A 167 54.79 13.96 76.41
N GLU A 168 55.20 13.24 75.36
CA GLU A 168 56.34 12.32 75.41
C GLU A 168 57.65 13.03 75.71
N ARG A 169 57.91 14.20 75.11
CA ARG A 169 59.03 15.07 75.48
C ARG A 169 59.00 15.47 76.95
N LYS A 170 57.84 15.90 77.46
CA LYS A 170 57.68 16.21 78.89
C LYS A 170 57.94 14.99 79.79
N ARG A 171 57.52 13.79 79.36
CA ARG A 171 57.83 12.53 80.07
C ARG A 171 59.33 12.24 80.05
N GLN A 172 60.01 12.41 78.91
CA GLN A 172 61.46 12.23 78.83
C GLN A 172 62.23 13.25 79.69
N GLU A 173 61.80 14.52 79.70
CA GLU A 173 62.38 15.55 80.57
C GLU A 173 62.12 15.28 82.05
N SER A 174 61.00 14.63 82.40
CA SER A 174 60.69 14.22 83.78
C SER A 174 61.36 12.91 84.20
N ALA A 175 61.78 12.07 83.25
CA ALA A 175 62.42 10.76 83.49
C ALA A 175 63.94 10.77 83.25
N GLY A 176 64.53 11.91 82.86
CA GLY A 176 65.96 12.11 82.64
C GLY A 176 66.80 12.17 83.92
N GLY A 177 66.73 11.12 84.75
CA GLY A 177 67.78 10.76 85.69
C GLY A 177 68.76 9.81 85.00
N SER A 178 69.94 10.33 84.67
CA SER A 178 71.22 9.61 84.49
C SER A 178 71.14 8.15 83.98
N PHE A 179 71.19 7.94 82.67
CA PHE A 179 71.70 6.67 82.14
C PHE A 179 72.53 6.89 80.87
N GLU A 180 73.80 6.51 81.01
CA GLU A 180 74.90 6.61 80.06
C GLU A 180 74.75 5.55 78.95
N PRO A 181 74.85 5.90 77.65
CA PRO A 181 74.62 4.95 76.58
C PRO A 181 75.90 4.19 76.20
N PRO A 182 75.87 2.85 76.03
CA PRO A 182 76.99 2.12 75.46
C PRO A 182 76.91 2.15 73.92
N ARG A 183 78.06 2.48 73.31
CA ARG A 183 78.36 2.23 71.89
C ARG A 183 78.31 0.73 71.60
N PRO A 184 77.86 0.35 70.39
CA PRO A 184 78.71 -0.57 69.62
C PRO A 184 78.79 -0.30 68.11
N SER A 185 79.80 -0.97 67.57
CA SER A 185 80.55 -0.87 66.33
C SER A 185 79.84 -1.39 65.05
N PRO A 186 80.46 -1.25 63.86
CA PRO A 186 79.88 -1.61 62.57
C PRO A 186 80.30 -3.04 62.13
N THR A 187 79.35 -3.86 61.67
CA THR A 187 79.67 -5.13 60.99
C THR A 187 78.62 -5.54 59.94
N TYR A 188 79.15 -5.77 58.74
CA TYR A 188 78.89 -6.85 57.77
C TYR A 188 77.57 -6.95 56.98
N ALA A 189 77.78 -6.99 55.67
CA ALA A 189 76.89 -7.44 54.62
C ALA A 189 76.39 -8.88 54.80
N SER A 190 75.22 -9.19 54.24
CA SER A 190 75.00 -10.45 53.53
C SER A 190 73.80 -10.36 52.58
N ALA A 191 74.07 -10.79 51.35
CA ALA A 191 73.11 -11.11 50.33
C ALA A 191 72.21 -12.29 50.76
N SER A 192 70.98 -12.33 50.28
CA SER A 192 70.32 -13.62 50.04
C SER A 192 69.33 -13.52 48.89
N SER A 193 69.59 -14.39 47.92
CA SER A 193 68.81 -14.60 46.71
C SER A 193 67.61 -15.48 47.00
N SER A 194 66.48 -15.25 46.36
CA SER A 194 65.47 -16.29 46.10
C SER A 194 64.72 -15.95 44.83
N ALA A 195 64.97 -16.77 43.81
CA ALA A 195 64.35 -16.74 42.48
C ALA A 195 62.90 -17.24 42.53
N PRO A 196 62.08 -16.85 41.53
CA PRO A 196 61.30 -17.88 40.84
C PRO A 196 61.44 -17.82 39.31
N ARG A 197 61.06 -18.95 38.72
CA ARG A 197 61.31 -19.49 37.38
C ARG A 197 60.81 -18.64 36.19
N PRO A 198 61.35 -18.85 34.97
CA PRO A 198 60.85 -18.27 33.74
C PRO A 198 59.71 -19.13 33.16
N VAL A 199 58.66 -18.49 32.67
CA VAL A 199 57.65 -19.06 31.76
C VAL A 199 57.52 -18.16 30.53
N PRO A 200 57.26 -18.73 29.34
CA PRO A 200 57.58 -18.11 28.07
C PRO A 200 56.53 -17.09 27.59
N ILE A 201 57.05 -16.16 26.81
CA ILE A 201 56.36 -15.18 25.97
C ILE A 201 55.51 -15.91 24.91
N PRO A 202 54.28 -15.45 24.63
CA PRO A 202 54.02 -14.92 23.30
C PRO A 202 53.35 -13.55 23.38
N GLY A 203 53.98 -12.56 22.75
CA GLY A 203 53.27 -11.39 22.28
C GLY A 203 52.52 -11.74 21.00
N PHE A 204 51.31 -11.20 20.83
CA PHE A 204 50.89 -10.44 19.64
C PHE A 204 49.45 -9.95 19.81
N ALA A 205 49.27 -8.63 19.71
CA ALA A 205 48.03 -7.86 19.43
C ALA A 205 46.83 -8.08 20.40
N GLY A 206 46.18 -7.07 20.96
CA GLY A 206 45.85 -5.75 20.44
C GLY A 206 44.36 -5.52 20.69
N ASP A 207 44.08 -4.67 21.69
CA ASP A 207 42.95 -3.76 21.83
C ASP A 207 41.46 -4.21 21.78
N ARG A 208 40.75 -3.68 22.80
CA ARG A 208 39.36 -3.17 22.86
C ARG A 208 38.23 -4.06 23.38
N PHE A 209 37.94 -3.82 24.67
CA PHE A 209 36.65 -3.42 25.27
C PHE A 209 35.35 -4.11 24.82
N GLY A 210 34.65 -4.70 25.80
CA GLY A 210 33.20 -4.46 25.93
C GLY A 210 32.32 -5.62 26.39
N SER A 211 32.18 -5.77 27.71
CA SER A 211 30.95 -6.12 28.44
C SER A 211 30.18 -7.43 28.17
N ALA A 212 30.12 -8.25 29.22
CA ALA A 212 29.00 -9.10 29.71
C ALA A 212 27.59 -8.53 29.42
N SER A 213 26.45 -9.24 29.39
CA SER A 213 25.93 -10.62 29.58
C SER A 213 24.39 -10.54 29.34
N PRO A 214 23.51 -11.55 29.51
CA PRO A 214 23.58 -13.02 29.41
C PRO A 214 22.35 -13.66 28.66
N SER A 215 22.23 -14.99 28.76
CA SER A 215 21.06 -15.87 28.50
C SER A 215 20.88 -16.33 27.05
N SER A 216 20.45 -17.55 26.71
CA SER A 216 20.21 -18.83 27.39
C SER A 216 19.83 -19.85 26.28
N TYR A 217 19.64 -21.13 26.65
CA TYR A 217 19.02 -22.24 25.90
C TYR A 217 19.77 -22.89 24.70
N SER A 218 20.47 -23.99 25.03
CA SER A 218 20.15 -25.38 24.63
C SER A 218 19.76 -25.75 23.18
N SER A 219 20.61 -26.62 22.62
CA SER A 219 20.33 -27.93 22.02
C SER A 219 20.40 -28.14 20.49
N THR A 220 21.56 -28.63 20.07
CA THR A 220 21.79 -29.96 19.43
C THR A 220 20.79 -30.43 18.38
N SER A 221 21.09 -30.31 17.09
CA SER A 221 21.74 -31.32 16.23
C SER A 221 20.99 -32.65 16.08
N ALA A 222 20.61 -33.00 14.85
CA ALA A 222 20.93 -34.29 14.23
C ALA A 222 20.49 -34.32 12.77
N SER A 223 21.48 -34.37 11.87
CA SER A 223 21.33 -34.88 10.51
C SER A 223 21.57 -36.38 10.53
N TYR A 224 20.75 -37.14 9.81
CA TYR A 224 21.09 -38.50 9.39
C TYR A 224 20.90 -38.63 7.89
N TYR A 225 21.99 -39.02 7.22
CA TYR A 225 22.00 -39.56 5.88
C TYR A 225 21.31 -40.93 5.85
N SER A 226 20.70 -41.27 4.71
CA SER A 226 20.95 -42.57 4.05
C SER A 226 20.40 -42.57 2.62
N ALA A 227 21.27 -42.99 1.71
CA ALA A 227 20.97 -43.37 0.34
C ALA A 227 20.47 -44.82 0.30
N THR A 228 19.58 -45.14 -0.63
CA THR A 228 19.55 -46.46 -1.29
C THR A 228 18.96 -46.37 -2.70
N SER A 229 19.61 -47.14 -3.57
CA SER A 229 19.43 -47.42 -4.99
C SER A 229 18.17 -48.24 -5.34
N GLY A 230 17.72 -48.16 -6.60
CA GLY A 230 16.78 -49.16 -7.15
C GLY A 230 16.32 -48.93 -8.60
N ARG A 231 16.97 -49.63 -9.53
CA ARG A 231 16.58 -49.86 -10.94
C ARG A 231 15.10 -50.25 -11.10
N SER A 232 14.46 -49.89 -12.21
CA SER A 232 14.03 -50.87 -13.25
C SER A 232 13.41 -50.19 -14.48
N SER A 233 14.00 -50.55 -15.61
CA SER A 233 13.52 -50.40 -16.97
C SER A 233 12.41 -51.40 -17.30
N THR A 234 11.38 -50.98 -18.03
CA THR A 234 10.69 -51.84 -19.00
C THR A 234 10.31 -51.03 -20.24
N ALA A 235 10.93 -51.45 -21.34
CA ALA A 235 10.56 -51.11 -22.69
C ALA A 235 9.23 -51.79 -23.09
N ARG A 236 8.51 -51.18 -24.04
CA ARG A 236 7.74 -51.83 -25.13
C ARG A 236 7.18 -50.75 -26.04
N SER A 237 7.72 -50.61 -27.25
CA SER A 237 7.18 -51.17 -28.52
C SER A 237 5.87 -50.50 -28.94
N SER A 238 5.89 -49.55 -29.87
CA SER A 238 5.96 -49.73 -31.35
C SER A 238 4.61 -50.06 -31.98
N THR A 239 4.03 -49.10 -32.73
CA THR A 239 3.51 -49.29 -34.10
C THR A 239 3.15 -47.93 -34.74
N MET A 240 3.76 -47.71 -35.90
CA MET A 240 3.56 -46.70 -36.95
C MET A 240 2.24 -46.96 -37.73
N PRO A 241 1.97 -46.35 -38.92
CA PRO A 241 1.86 -44.93 -39.31
C PRO A 241 0.62 -44.69 -40.22
N THR A 242 0.66 -43.58 -40.99
CA THR A 242 -0.15 -43.14 -42.16
C THR A 242 -0.86 -41.82 -41.85
N SER A 243 -0.87 -40.77 -42.67
CA SER A 243 -0.72 -40.64 -44.11
C SER A 243 -0.20 -39.24 -44.45
N SER A 244 0.72 -39.19 -45.40
CA SER A 244 1.30 -38.04 -46.08
C SER A 244 0.36 -37.43 -47.12
N THR A 245 0.35 -36.10 -47.26
CA THR A 245 0.52 -35.46 -48.60
C THR A 245 0.94 -33.98 -48.47
N PRO A 246 1.94 -33.52 -49.24
CA PRO A 246 2.45 -32.15 -49.26
C PRO A 246 2.12 -31.42 -50.58
N VAL A 247 2.21 -30.08 -50.61
CA VAL A 247 2.71 -29.33 -51.79
C VAL A 247 3.17 -27.90 -51.45
N PRO A 248 4.11 -27.30 -52.23
CA PRO A 248 4.92 -26.12 -51.87
C PRO A 248 4.70 -24.89 -52.78
N GLY A 249 5.35 -23.76 -52.44
CA GLY A 249 5.62 -22.62 -53.35
C GLY A 249 6.32 -21.48 -52.60
N SER A 250 7.63 -21.23 -52.77
CA SER A 250 8.26 -20.32 -53.77
C SER A 250 7.71 -18.88 -53.67
N THR A 251 8.42 -17.77 -53.48
CA THR A 251 9.81 -17.33 -53.75
C THR A 251 9.93 -15.88 -53.22
N PRO A 252 11.13 -15.37 -52.84
CA PRO A 252 11.36 -13.95 -52.54
C PRO A 252 11.87 -13.18 -53.77
N THR A 253 11.33 -11.98 -54.03
CA THR A 253 11.83 -11.06 -55.06
C THR A 253 12.26 -9.73 -54.45
N SER A 254 13.51 -9.39 -54.75
CA SER A 254 14.25 -8.19 -54.39
C SER A 254 13.72 -6.92 -55.09
N THR A 255 13.88 -5.80 -54.37
CA THR A 255 14.15 -4.39 -54.76
C THR A 255 14.25 -4.00 -56.25
N PRO A 256 13.93 -2.74 -56.63
CA PRO A 256 14.96 -1.69 -56.61
C PRO A 256 14.53 -0.28 -56.17
N SER A 257 15.56 0.50 -55.82
CA SER A 257 15.63 1.92 -55.51
C SER A 257 14.89 2.87 -56.43
N VAL A 258 14.40 3.97 -55.85
CA VAL A 258 14.47 5.29 -56.51
C VAL A 258 14.87 6.35 -55.50
N ALA A 259 15.91 7.10 -55.86
CA ALA A 259 16.47 8.22 -55.13
C ALA A 259 15.92 9.53 -55.69
N SER A 260 15.60 10.48 -54.80
CA SER A 260 15.59 11.94 -55.06
C SER A 260 15.35 12.64 -53.72
N THR A 261 16.38 13.16 -53.05
CA THR A 261 16.91 14.53 -53.20
C THR A 261 15.91 15.61 -52.77
N VAL A 262 15.90 15.99 -51.49
CA VAL A 262 15.76 17.38 -50.99
C VAL A 262 16.40 17.43 -49.58
N LYS A 263 17.63 17.95 -49.44
CA LYS A 263 17.97 19.30 -48.96
C LYS A 263 17.38 19.64 -47.57
N GLY A 264 18.23 19.62 -46.55
CA GLY A 264 17.91 20.09 -45.20
C GLY A 264 18.99 19.76 -44.18
N GLY A 265 20.23 20.16 -44.45
CA GLY A 265 21.35 19.98 -43.54
C GLY A 265 21.42 21.10 -42.52
N TRP A 266 21.49 20.74 -41.24
CA TRP A 266 22.07 21.58 -40.18
C TRP A 266 23.10 20.71 -39.47
N LYS A 267 24.38 21.02 -39.72
CA LYS A 267 25.53 20.44 -39.02
C LYS A 267 25.81 21.21 -37.73
N PRO A 268 26.51 20.57 -36.78
CA PRO A 268 26.81 21.09 -35.44
C PRO A 268 28.15 21.84 -35.41
N SER A 269 28.33 22.77 -34.47
CA SER A 269 29.66 23.10 -33.92
C SER A 269 29.58 23.98 -32.66
N SER A 270 30.23 23.50 -31.60
CA SER A 270 31.08 24.20 -30.60
C SER A 270 30.77 25.66 -30.19
N SER A 271 30.67 25.91 -28.88
CA SER A 271 31.78 26.49 -28.07
C SER A 271 31.31 26.99 -26.70
N LEU A 272 32.13 26.74 -25.67
CA LEU A 272 32.10 27.31 -24.31
C LEU A 272 32.18 28.86 -24.32
N PRO A 273 31.80 29.55 -23.22
CA PRO A 273 32.79 29.84 -22.17
C PRO A 273 32.29 29.75 -20.71
N ARG A 274 33.25 29.50 -19.80
CA ARG A 274 33.18 29.73 -18.34
C ARG A 274 32.97 31.22 -18.04
N THR A 275 32.21 31.55 -16.99
CA THR A 275 32.69 32.14 -15.70
C THR A 275 31.51 32.65 -14.86
N ALA A 276 31.76 32.73 -13.55
CA ALA A 276 31.11 33.56 -12.52
C ALA A 276 30.11 32.88 -11.55
N THR A 277 30.72 32.32 -10.50
CA THR A 277 30.33 32.31 -9.08
C THR A 277 29.51 33.52 -8.61
N THR A 278 28.43 33.31 -7.84
CA THR A 278 27.96 34.18 -6.72
C THR A 278 26.83 33.49 -5.91
N PRO A 279 26.52 33.93 -4.66
CA PRO A 279 26.45 33.02 -3.52
C PRO A 279 25.14 33.09 -2.70
N ILE A 280 25.12 32.25 -1.66
CA ILE A 280 24.16 32.07 -0.56
C ILE A 280 23.93 33.37 0.24
N PRO A 281 22.70 33.67 0.70
CA PRO A 281 22.48 34.71 1.70
C PRO A 281 22.52 34.16 3.13
N ALA A 282 23.32 34.83 3.97
CA ALA A 282 23.48 34.59 5.39
C ALA A 282 22.52 35.42 6.26
N THR A 283 22.31 34.88 7.45
CA THR A 283 21.73 35.45 8.69
C THR A 283 22.14 36.89 9.03
N PRO A 284 21.27 37.69 9.66
CA PRO A 284 21.68 38.90 10.36
C PRO A 284 21.97 38.62 11.85
N THR A 285 23.23 38.80 12.22
CA THR A 285 23.70 39.01 13.59
C THR A 285 23.65 40.51 13.87
N ARG A 286 23.03 40.95 14.98
CA ARG A 286 23.11 42.33 15.46
C ARG A 286 23.70 42.33 16.86
N SER A 287 24.83 43.00 16.99
CA SER A 287 25.66 43.10 18.18
C SER A 287 25.47 44.43 18.92
N ASN A 288 25.63 44.34 20.25
CA ASN A 288 26.24 45.29 21.19
C ASN A 288 25.77 46.74 21.32
N ALA A 289 25.35 47.09 22.54
CA ALA A 289 26.07 48.02 23.44
C ALA A 289 25.36 48.03 24.81
N SER A 290 26.00 47.53 25.87
CA SER A 290 26.64 48.33 26.93
C SER A 290 25.66 48.94 27.93
N SER A 291 25.67 48.46 29.18
CA SER A 291 25.78 49.33 30.37
C SER A 291 25.71 48.51 31.66
N SER A 292 26.71 48.75 32.50
CA SER A 292 26.94 48.28 33.86
C SER A 292 25.81 48.60 34.85
N HIS A 293 25.62 47.75 35.88
CA HIS A 293 25.80 48.04 37.32
C HIS A 293 24.92 47.17 38.24
N ARG A 294 25.60 46.50 39.18
CA ARG A 294 25.35 46.39 40.64
C ARG A 294 23.97 45.93 41.18
N THR A 295 24.03 44.76 41.84
CA THR A 295 23.61 44.43 43.22
C THR A 295 22.38 45.11 43.85
N ALA A 296 21.48 44.26 44.36
CA ALA A 296 21.01 44.20 45.76
C ALA A 296 19.48 44.16 45.92
N PHE A 297 19.06 43.18 46.75
CA PHE A 297 17.91 43.13 47.65
C PHE A 297 16.72 44.07 47.46
N GLY A 298 15.52 43.51 47.56
CA GLY A 298 14.38 44.25 48.12
C GLY A 298 13.02 43.72 47.70
N SER A 299 12.37 42.97 48.60
CA SER A 299 10.92 42.86 48.66
C SER A 299 10.26 44.23 48.51
N THR A 300 9.20 44.35 47.72
CA THR A 300 7.99 45.12 48.07
C THR A 300 6.95 44.99 46.97
N ALA A 301 5.71 44.78 47.40
CA ALA A 301 4.52 44.63 46.57
C ALA A 301 4.20 45.89 45.76
N PRO A 302 3.54 45.77 44.59
CA PRO A 302 2.97 46.93 43.92
C PRO A 302 1.56 47.21 44.47
N GLN A 303 1.43 48.36 45.14
CA GLN A 303 0.16 49.05 45.31
C GLN A 303 -0.25 49.66 43.96
N THR A 304 -1.49 49.40 43.55
CA THR A 304 -2.16 50.05 42.44
C THR A 304 -2.70 51.43 42.86
N PRO A 305 -2.55 52.49 42.05
CA PRO A 305 -3.20 53.77 42.33
C PRO A 305 -4.69 53.71 41.96
N SER A 306 -5.50 54.17 42.92
CA SER A 306 -6.90 54.51 42.74
C SER A 306 -7.11 55.47 41.56
N THR A 307 -8.04 55.13 40.68
CA THR A 307 -8.70 56.14 39.83
C THR A 307 -10.20 55.83 39.77
N ALA A 308 -10.92 56.60 40.56
CA ALA A 308 -12.24 57.17 40.31
C ALA A 308 -13.19 56.41 39.35
N SER A 309 -14.13 55.72 39.99
CA SER A 309 -15.58 55.93 39.82
C SER A 309 -16.10 56.23 38.41
N HIS A 310 -16.62 55.20 37.72
CA HIS A 310 -17.87 55.32 36.97
C HIS A 310 -18.66 54.02 37.13
N SER A 311 -19.62 54.08 38.04
CA SER A 311 -20.70 53.15 38.25
C SER A 311 -21.57 53.05 36.99
N ARG A 312 -21.43 51.96 36.25
CA ARG A 312 -22.53 51.36 35.49
C ARG A 312 -22.63 49.90 35.90
N SER A 313 -23.54 49.67 36.83
CA SER A 313 -24.00 48.36 37.27
C SER A 313 -24.62 47.61 36.10
N ALA A 314 -23.79 46.87 35.36
CA ALA A 314 -24.20 45.69 34.62
C ALA A 314 -23.59 44.50 35.38
N THR A 315 -24.21 44.19 36.51
CA THR A 315 -23.98 42.95 37.25
C THR A 315 -24.48 41.80 36.38
N GLY A 316 -23.71 41.45 35.35
CA GLY A 316 -23.84 40.19 34.64
C GLY A 316 -23.42 39.12 35.64
N GLY A 317 -24.38 38.69 36.46
CA GLY A 317 -24.21 37.57 37.37
C GLY A 317 -23.64 36.43 36.56
N ILE A 318 -22.44 35.98 36.95
CA ILE A 318 -21.91 34.69 36.51
C ILE A 318 -23.04 33.71 36.81
N PRO A 319 -23.68 33.11 35.79
CA PRO A 319 -24.81 32.24 36.02
C PRO A 319 -24.32 31.18 36.99
N HIS A 320 -24.89 31.15 38.20
CA HIS A 320 -24.64 30.13 39.18
C HIS A 320 -25.02 28.81 38.51
N ARG A 321 -24.01 28.12 37.97
CA ARG A 321 -24.13 26.80 37.38
C ARG A 321 -24.69 25.92 38.49
N THR A 322 -25.96 25.56 38.36
CA THR A 322 -26.66 24.81 39.40
C THR A 322 -26.00 23.44 39.53
N GLU A 323 -26.13 22.81 40.70
CA GLU A 323 -25.67 21.43 40.93
C GLU A 323 -26.20 20.49 39.84
N GLU A 324 -27.40 20.74 39.34
CA GLU A 324 -28.04 20.01 38.23
C GLU A 324 -27.24 20.12 36.92
N ASP A 325 -26.70 21.28 36.58
CA ASP A 325 -25.88 21.47 35.38
C ASP A 325 -24.54 20.72 35.47
N PHE A 326 -24.00 20.58 36.68
CA PHE A 326 -22.79 19.78 36.90
C PHE A 326 -23.07 18.29 36.71
N GLN A 327 -24.20 17.79 37.22
CA GLN A 327 -24.62 16.40 37.00
C GLN A 327 -24.91 16.09 35.53
N ARG A 328 -25.56 17.02 34.81
CA ARG A 328 -25.78 16.88 33.35
C ARG A 328 -24.47 16.79 32.60
N PHE A 329 -23.50 17.65 32.92
CA PHE A 329 -22.18 17.62 32.30
C PHE A 329 -21.41 16.33 32.61
N GLN A 330 -21.51 15.82 33.84
CA GLN A 330 -20.86 14.56 34.22
C GLN A 330 -21.48 13.35 33.51
N ALA A 331 -22.82 13.32 33.40
CA ALA A 331 -23.54 12.30 32.63
C ALA A 331 -23.22 12.37 31.13
N GLU A 332 -23.10 13.58 30.58
CA GLU A 332 -22.73 13.80 29.18
C GLU A 332 -21.31 13.30 28.88
N GLN A 333 -20.35 13.61 29.76
CA GLN A 333 -18.98 13.07 29.66
C GLN A 333 -18.94 11.54 29.74
N ALA A 334 -19.77 10.93 30.58
CA ALA A 334 -19.90 9.47 30.64
C ALA A 334 -20.47 8.91 29.33
N ARG A 335 -21.46 9.57 28.74
CA ARG A 335 -22.06 9.17 27.45
C ARG A 335 -21.04 9.23 26.31
N ILE A 336 -20.26 10.31 26.23
CA ILE A 336 -19.20 10.49 25.22
C ILE A 336 -18.14 9.40 25.34
N ARG A 337 -17.75 9.00 26.56
CA ARG A 337 -16.78 7.90 26.76
C ARG A 337 -17.34 6.56 26.31
N LEU A 338 -18.60 6.26 26.62
CA LEU A 338 -19.24 5.03 26.21
C LEU A 338 -19.39 4.95 24.68
N GLU A 339 -19.86 6.03 24.07
CA GLU A 339 -20.02 6.14 22.61
C GLU A 339 -18.68 6.01 21.89
N ARG A 340 -17.61 6.63 22.41
CA ARG A 340 -16.27 6.50 21.86
C ARG A 340 -15.74 5.07 21.96
N PHE A 341 -15.99 4.40 23.08
CA PHE A 341 -15.58 3.02 23.28
C PHE A 341 -16.31 2.06 22.33
N GLU A 342 -17.61 2.28 22.11
CA GLU A 342 -18.41 1.50 21.16
C GLU A 342 -17.95 1.72 19.72
N GLN A 343 -17.70 2.96 19.33
CA GLN A 343 -17.18 3.29 18.01
C GLN A 343 -15.79 2.68 17.76
N GLU A 344 -14.93 2.67 18.77
CA GLU A 344 -13.61 2.04 18.73
C GLU A 344 -13.72 0.51 18.59
N GLN A 345 -14.68 -0.13 19.25
CA GLN A 345 -14.96 -1.55 19.06
C GLN A 345 -15.43 -1.88 17.65
N ILE A 346 -16.34 -1.09 17.07
CA ILE A 346 -16.81 -1.27 15.69
C ILE A 346 -15.64 -1.10 14.70
N ALA A 347 -14.81 -0.07 14.89
CA ALA A 347 -13.63 0.15 14.06
C ALA A 347 -12.58 -0.95 14.22
N ALA A 348 -12.38 -1.46 15.44
CA ALA A 348 -11.48 -2.58 15.71
C ALA A 348 -12.00 -3.88 15.11
N GLN A 349 -13.32 -4.12 15.14
CA GLN A 349 -13.96 -5.26 14.51
C GLN A 349 -13.83 -5.16 12.98
N GLN A 350 -14.03 -3.98 12.39
CA GLN A 350 -13.79 -3.73 10.96
C GLN A 350 -12.31 -3.86 10.57
N ARG A 351 -11.37 -3.55 11.46
CA ARG A 351 -9.93 -3.83 11.24
C ARG A 351 -9.61 -5.31 11.36
N ARG A 352 -10.33 -6.05 12.20
CA ARG A 352 -10.20 -7.51 12.34
C ARG A 352 -10.88 -8.28 11.20
N SER A 353 -11.99 -7.78 10.66
CA SER A 353 -12.62 -8.29 9.43
C SER A 353 -12.04 -7.66 8.16
N GLY A 354 -11.18 -6.64 8.33
CA GLY A 354 -10.54 -5.86 7.28
C GLY A 354 -9.60 -6.71 6.46
N GLY A 355 -10.13 -7.27 5.38
CA GLY A 355 -9.35 -7.88 4.32
C GLY A 355 -10.02 -9.06 3.63
N GLN A 356 -11.16 -9.57 4.12
CA GLN A 356 -11.96 -10.48 3.30
C GLN A 356 -12.66 -9.66 2.23
N LEU A 357 -12.14 -9.70 1.00
CA LEU A 357 -12.80 -9.08 -0.14
C LEU A 357 -14.24 -9.58 -0.21
N THR A 358 -15.18 -8.67 -0.47
CA THR A 358 -16.58 -9.07 -0.65
C THR A 358 -16.72 -9.99 -1.86
N LYS A 359 -17.79 -10.78 -1.90
CA LYS A 359 -18.07 -11.69 -3.02
C LYS A 359 -18.00 -10.96 -4.36
N GLU A 360 -18.60 -9.78 -4.45
CA GLU A 360 -18.66 -8.94 -5.63
C GLU A 360 -17.25 -8.47 -6.02
N GLN A 361 -16.45 -8.02 -5.05
CA GLN A 361 -15.06 -7.61 -5.29
C GLN A 361 -14.20 -8.76 -5.81
N VAL A 362 -14.40 -9.98 -5.30
CA VAL A 362 -13.68 -11.18 -5.78
C VAL A 362 -14.07 -11.49 -7.23
N ILE A 363 -15.36 -11.39 -7.57
CA ILE A 363 -15.86 -11.61 -8.94
C ILE A 363 -15.27 -10.57 -9.89
N ASP A 364 -15.31 -9.29 -9.53
CA ASP A 364 -14.77 -8.19 -10.33
C ASP A 364 -13.26 -8.36 -10.54
N LEU A 365 -12.53 -8.78 -9.51
CA LEU A 365 -11.11 -9.07 -9.58
C LEU A 365 -10.80 -10.20 -10.57
N PHE A 366 -11.59 -11.29 -10.60
CA PHE A 366 -11.43 -12.35 -11.60
C PHE A 366 -11.66 -11.84 -13.02
N GLN A 367 -12.71 -11.05 -13.24
CA GLN A 367 -13.00 -10.49 -14.56
C GLN A 367 -11.88 -9.55 -15.01
N GLU A 368 -11.37 -8.73 -14.09
CA GLU A 368 -10.24 -7.85 -14.37
C GLU A 368 -8.98 -8.65 -14.69
N HIS A 369 -8.69 -9.72 -13.95
CA HIS A 369 -7.56 -10.59 -14.21
C HIS A 369 -7.65 -11.24 -15.60
N ASP A 370 -8.82 -11.72 -16.01
CA ASP A 370 -9.02 -12.28 -17.35
C ASP A 370 -8.87 -11.22 -18.46
N ARG A 371 -9.38 -9.99 -18.24
CA ARG A 371 -9.18 -8.86 -19.18
C ARG A 371 -7.69 -8.49 -19.30
N ARG A 372 -6.99 -8.37 -18.16
CA ARG A 372 -5.55 -8.09 -18.13
C ARG A 372 -4.78 -9.17 -18.88
N TRP A 373 -5.09 -10.44 -18.64
CA TRP A 373 -4.45 -11.57 -19.31
C TRP A 373 -4.64 -11.52 -20.83
N ALA A 374 -5.86 -11.24 -21.32
CA ALA A 374 -6.14 -11.09 -22.74
C ALA A 374 -5.30 -9.96 -23.37
N SER A 375 -5.10 -8.85 -22.65
CA SER A 375 -4.32 -7.71 -23.14
C SER A 375 -2.79 -7.91 -23.16
N LEU A 376 -2.24 -8.93 -22.46
CA LEU A 376 -0.79 -9.14 -22.37
C LEU A 376 -0.14 -9.39 -23.74
N ALA A 377 -0.86 -10.06 -24.65
CA ALA A 377 -0.35 -10.38 -25.98
C ALA A 377 -0.23 -9.13 -26.89
N GLU A 378 -0.96 -8.06 -26.58
CA GLU A 378 -0.98 -6.83 -27.37
C GLU A 378 0.03 -5.80 -26.88
N ARG A 379 0.40 -5.86 -25.59
CA ARG A 379 1.34 -4.90 -24.99
C ARG A 379 2.78 -5.10 -25.51
N PRO A 380 3.51 -4.01 -25.81
CA PRO A 380 4.89 -4.07 -26.29
C PRO A 380 5.91 -4.34 -25.17
N ALA A 381 5.65 -3.85 -23.95
CA ALA A 381 6.47 -4.06 -22.77
C ALA A 381 5.61 -4.56 -21.61
N LEU A 382 6.09 -5.57 -20.88
CA LEU A 382 5.40 -6.17 -19.75
C LEU A 382 6.24 -6.03 -18.47
N PHE A 383 5.61 -5.61 -17.37
CA PHE A 383 6.24 -5.53 -16.06
C PHE A 383 5.63 -6.55 -15.10
N TRP A 384 6.20 -6.71 -13.90
CA TRP A 384 5.71 -7.66 -12.89
C TRP A 384 4.24 -7.41 -12.54
N GLU A 385 3.87 -6.15 -12.37
CA GLU A 385 2.51 -5.71 -12.05
C GLU A 385 1.53 -5.85 -13.23
N SER A 386 2.04 -6.02 -14.45
CA SER A 386 1.18 -6.23 -15.63
C SER A 386 0.52 -7.60 -15.63
N PHE A 387 1.13 -8.59 -14.97
CA PHE A 387 0.62 -9.94 -14.93
C PHE A 387 -0.48 -10.07 -13.85
N PRO A 388 -1.64 -10.64 -14.19
CA PRO A 388 -2.68 -10.94 -13.21
C PRO A 388 -2.31 -12.22 -12.47
N TRP A 389 -1.41 -12.10 -11.50
CA TRP A 389 -1.00 -13.20 -10.64
C TRP A 389 -2.23 -13.85 -9.98
N PRO A 390 -2.28 -15.18 -9.84
CA PRO A 390 -3.44 -15.87 -9.27
C PRO A 390 -3.49 -15.71 -7.75
N MET A 391 -3.67 -14.47 -7.29
CA MET A 391 -3.77 -14.05 -5.90
C MET A 391 -4.85 -12.97 -5.77
N LEU A 392 -5.52 -12.94 -4.62
CA LEU A 392 -6.49 -11.89 -4.30
C LEU A 392 -5.83 -10.52 -4.04
N ARG A 393 -4.55 -10.53 -3.67
CA ARG A 393 -3.73 -9.33 -3.49
C ARG A 393 -2.56 -9.38 -4.47
N PRO A 394 -2.29 -8.32 -5.25
CA PRO A 394 -1.15 -8.30 -6.16
C PRO A 394 0.16 -8.46 -5.38
N PRO A 395 0.98 -9.49 -5.66
CA PRO A 395 2.26 -9.68 -4.97
C PRO A 395 3.25 -8.58 -5.39
N LEU A 396 4.10 -8.13 -4.47
CA LEU A 396 5.18 -7.17 -4.77
C LEU A 396 6.43 -7.86 -5.37
N GLY A 397 6.54 -9.17 -5.19
CA GLY A 397 7.66 -9.98 -5.67
C GLY A 397 7.39 -11.48 -5.62
N PRO A 398 8.30 -12.29 -6.18
CA PRO A 398 8.13 -13.74 -6.27
C PRO A 398 8.05 -14.44 -4.90
N GLU A 399 8.67 -13.86 -3.88
CA GLU A 399 8.65 -14.36 -2.50
C GLU A 399 7.24 -14.31 -1.86
N GLN A 400 6.37 -13.42 -2.34
CA GLN A 400 5.00 -13.29 -1.84
C GLN A 400 4.02 -14.26 -2.51
N LEU A 401 4.43 -14.96 -3.56
CA LEU A 401 3.59 -15.96 -4.23
C LEU A 401 3.50 -17.24 -3.39
N THR A 402 2.78 -17.20 -2.27
CA THR A 402 2.68 -18.33 -1.35
C THR A 402 1.65 -19.36 -1.83
N PHE A 403 1.90 -20.65 -1.54
CA PHE A 403 0.97 -21.74 -1.86
C PHE A 403 -0.48 -21.51 -1.34
N PRO A 404 -0.70 -21.14 -0.05
CA PRO A 404 -2.06 -20.95 0.46
C PRO A 404 -2.81 -19.81 -0.24
N GLU A 405 -2.13 -18.74 -0.64
CA GLU A 405 -2.79 -17.61 -1.32
C GLU A 405 -3.18 -17.96 -2.76
N VAL A 406 -2.31 -18.68 -3.49
CA VAL A 406 -2.65 -19.21 -4.82
C VAL A 406 -3.78 -20.23 -4.74
N GLN A 407 -3.76 -21.09 -3.73
CA GLN A 407 -4.83 -22.07 -3.49
C GLN A 407 -6.17 -21.38 -3.18
N ALA A 408 -6.18 -20.40 -2.28
CA ALA A 408 -7.37 -19.63 -1.93
C ALA A 408 -7.98 -18.92 -3.15
N TYR A 409 -7.13 -18.36 -4.02
CA TYR A 409 -7.55 -17.74 -5.26
C TYR A 409 -8.18 -18.75 -6.23
N VAL A 410 -7.46 -19.80 -6.60
CA VAL A 410 -7.92 -20.75 -7.64
C VAL A 410 -9.15 -21.54 -7.20
N LEU A 411 -9.21 -21.90 -5.91
CA LEU A 411 -10.31 -22.66 -5.31
C LEU A 411 -11.43 -21.77 -4.74
N SER A 412 -11.39 -20.46 -4.96
CA SER A 412 -12.41 -19.54 -4.46
C SER A 412 -13.83 -20.01 -4.86
N PRO A 413 -14.80 -20.05 -3.93
CA PRO A 413 -16.20 -20.36 -4.23
C PRO A 413 -16.88 -19.33 -5.13
N HIS A 414 -16.30 -18.14 -5.25
CA HIS A 414 -16.85 -17.00 -5.99
C HIS A 414 -16.27 -16.84 -7.40
N HIS A 415 -15.68 -17.90 -7.95
CA HIS A 415 -15.16 -17.87 -9.31
C HIS A 415 -16.34 -17.76 -10.30
N PRO A 416 -16.33 -16.83 -11.28
CA PRO A 416 -17.47 -16.56 -12.16
C PRO A 416 -17.75 -17.66 -13.20
N ALA A 417 -17.07 -18.81 -13.13
CA ALA A 417 -17.20 -19.88 -14.11
C ALA A 417 -17.65 -21.15 -13.42
N ASP A 418 -18.67 -21.81 -13.97
CA ASP A 418 -19.22 -23.10 -13.49
C ASP A 418 -18.29 -24.29 -13.79
N LYS A 419 -16.98 -24.07 -13.77
CA LYS A 419 -15.96 -25.09 -14.00
C LYS A 419 -15.61 -25.79 -12.70
N THR A 420 -15.39 -27.09 -12.78
CA THR A 420 -14.90 -27.86 -11.63
C THR A 420 -13.57 -27.26 -11.15
N PRO A 421 -13.24 -27.32 -9.84
CA PRO A 421 -11.96 -26.85 -9.33
C PRO A 421 -10.75 -27.45 -10.07
N LYS A 422 -10.86 -28.72 -10.48
CA LYS A 422 -9.84 -29.43 -11.26
C LYS A 422 -9.63 -28.80 -12.64
N ASP A 423 -10.71 -28.43 -13.33
CA ASP A 423 -10.63 -27.80 -14.65
C ASP A 423 -10.12 -26.36 -14.57
N ARG A 424 -10.48 -25.61 -13.51
CA ARG A 424 -9.91 -24.29 -13.22
C ARG A 424 -8.39 -24.36 -13.08
N VAL A 425 -7.88 -25.30 -12.29
CA VAL A 425 -6.42 -25.50 -12.10
C VAL A 425 -5.74 -25.86 -13.42
N LYS A 426 -6.33 -26.74 -14.24
CA LYS A 426 -5.80 -27.09 -15.56
C LYS A 426 -5.73 -25.88 -16.50
N ASP A 427 -6.74 -25.02 -16.48
CA ASP A 427 -6.75 -23.78 -17.29
C ASP A 427 -5.63 -22.83 -16.86
N TYR A 428 -5.41 -22.63 -15.55
CA TYR A 428 -4.27 -21.85 -15.06
C TYR A 428 -2.93 -22.50 -15.40
N LEU A 429 -2.79 -23.84 -15.34
CA LEU A 429 -1.57 -24.52 -15.75
C LEU A 429 -1.24 -24.30 -17.23
N ARG A 430 -2.25 -24.26 -18.12
CA ARG A 430 -2.03 -23.95 -19.54
C ARG A 430 -1.56 -22.51 -19.74
N LYS A 431 -2.05 -21.57 -18.93
CA LYS A 431 -1.67 -20.14 -18.94
C LYS A 431 -0.24 -19.93 -18.41
N TRP A 432 0.11 -20.59 -17.30
CA TRP A 432 1.38 -20.42 -16.57
C TRP A 432 2.44 -21.48 -16.89
N HIS A 433 2.24 -22.32 -17.92
CA HIS A 433 3.21 -23.34 -18.29
C HIS A 433 4.55 -22.70 -18.68
N PRO A 434 5.70 -23.16 -18.14
CA PRO A 434 7.00 -22.51 -18.35
C PRO A 434 7.31 -22.36 -19.84
N ASP A 435 7.15 -23.41 -20.64
CA ASP A 435 7.40 -23.37 -22.09
C ASP A 435 6.60 -22.28 -22.83
N ARG A 436 5.27 -22.19 -22.60
CA ARG A 436 4.43 -21.18 -23.28
C ARG A 436 4.68 -19.77 -22.76
N PHE A 437 4.93 -19.65 -21.46
CA PHE A 437 5.18 -18.38 -20.81
C PHE A 437 6.53 -17.79 -21.23
N GLU A 438 7.59 -18.63 -21.24
CA GLU A 438 8.95 -18.26 -21.64
C GLU A 438 9.06 -17.92 -23.13
N THR A 439 8.28 -18.58 -23.99
CA THR A 439 8.32 -18.32 -25.45
C THR A 439 7.51 -17.09 -25.86
N LYS A 440 6.34 -16.84 -25.26
CA LYS A 440 5.40 -15.80 -25.73
C LYS A 440 5.46 -14.49 -24.95
N LEU A 441 5.59 -14.57 -23.62
CA LEU A 441 5.44 -13.40 -22.74
C LEU A 441 6.78 -12.89 -22.24
N LEU A 442 7.70 -13.79 -21.92
CA LEU A 442 9.00 -13.41 -21.37
C LEU A 442 9.86 -12.53 -22.29
N PRO A 443 9.88 -12.68 -23.63
CA PRO A 443 10.65 -11.79 -24.51
C PRO A 443 10.15 -10.34 -24.51
N LYS A 444 8.93 -10.09 -24.01
CA LYS A 444 8.34 -8.76 -23.89
C LYS A 444 8.63 -8.09 -22.54
N VAL A 445 9.19 -8.83 -21.59
CA VAL A 445 9.58 -8.28 -20.29
C VAL A 445 10.97 -7.67 -20.44
N PRO A 446 11.13 -6.36 -20.20
CA PRO A 446 12.44 -5.73 -20.28
C PRO A 446 13.39 -6.35 -19.24
N GLU A 447 14.67 -6.48 -19.61
CA GLU A 447 15.71 -7.01 -18.70
C GLU A 447 16.18 -5.98 -17.65
N VAL A 448 15.59 -4.79 -17.65
CA VAL A 448 15.88 -3.73 -16.68
C VAL A 448 15.62 -4.23 -15.26
N ASN A 449 16.54 -3.96 -14.34
CA ASN A 449 16.40 -4.26 -12.90
C ASN A 449 16.04 -5.73 -12.58
N GLN A 450 16.55 -6.70 -13.34
CA GLN A 450 16.26 -8.14 -13.15
C GLN A 450 14.78 -8.48 -13.26
N GLN A 451 13.96 -7.62 -13.89
CA GLN A 451 12.51 -7.81 -13.98
C GLN A 451 12.14 -9.10 -14.71
N ARG A 452 12.88 -9.43 -15.77
CA ARG A 452 12.71 -10.68 -16.54
C ARG A 452 12.93 -11.91 -15.67
N GLU A 453 13.96 -11.92 -14.85
CA GLU A 453 14.26 -13.03 -13.93
C GLU A 453 13.20 -13.15 -12.84
N ARG A 454 12.80 -12.03 -12.22
CA ARG A 454 11.72 -11.99 -11.22
C ARG A 454 10.43 -12.58 -11.77
N VAL A 455 10.00 -12.15 -12.96
CA VAL A 455 8.78 -12.65 -13.63
C VAL A 455 8.90 -14.14 -13.98
N LYS A 456 10.06 -14.59 -14.46
CA LYS A 456 10.32 -16.01 -14.76
C LYS A 456 10.22 -16.87 -13.50
N GLU A 457 10.84 -16.42 -12.40
CA GLU A 457 10.79 -17.11 -11.11
C GLU A 457 9.36 -17.19 -10.57
N GLY A 458 8.63 -16.06 -10.59
CA GLY A 458 7.24 -16.00 -10.14
C GLY A 458 6.32 -16.94 -10.93
N ALA A 459 6.44 -16.95 -12.26
CA ALA A 459 5.68 -17.86 -13.11
C ALA A 459 6.00 -19.33 -12.80
N GLY A 460 7.27 -19.66 -12.60
CA GLY A 460 7.71 -20.99 -12.18
C GLY A 460 7.14 -21.41 -10.82
N THR A 461 7.11 -20.50 -9.85
CA THR A 461 6.52 -20.73 -8.52
C THR A 461 5.02 -20.98 -8.62
N VAL A 462 4.28 -20.18 -9.39
CA VAL A 462 2.85 -20.39 -9.65
C VAL A 462 2.61 -21.77 -10.29
N ALA A 463 3.36 -22.14 -11.32
CA ALA A 463 3.20 -23.43 -11.99
C ALA A 463 3.43 -24.62 -11.03
N ARG A 464 4.42 -24.54 -10.13
CA ARG A 464 4.65 -25.55 -9.10
C ARG A 464 3.49 -25.63 -8.11
N HIS A 465 2.98 -24.49 -7.64
CA HIS A 465 1.83 -24.44 -6.73
C HIS A 465 0.56 -25.01 -7.37
N LEU A 466 0.29 -24.68 -8.64
CA LEU A 466 -0.85 -25.22 -9.38
C LEU A 466 -0.77 -26.75 -9.56
N ASN A 467 0.41 -27.30 -9.86
CA ASN A 467 0.60 -28.76 -9.91
C ASN A 467 0.33 -29.41 -8.55
N LYS A 468 0.82 -28.81 -7.46
CA LYS A 468 0.56 -29.29 -6.09
C LYS A 468 -0.94 -29.26 -5.75
N ILE A 469 -1.67 -28.21 -6.14
CA ILE A 469 -3.13 -28.14 -5.98
C ILE A 469 -3.82 -29.23 -6.80
N LEU A 470 -3.40 -29.45 -8.05
CA LEU A 470 -3.98 -30.47 -8.93
C LEU A 470 -3.83 -31.88 -8.34
N SER A 471 -2.63 -32.22 -7.84
CA SER A 471 -2.36 -33.49 -7.17
C SER A 471 -3.14 -33.64 -5.86
N SER A 472 -3.30 -32.56 -5.09
CA SER A 472 -4.12 -32.57 -3.87
C SER A 472 -5.60 -32.83 -4.19
N LEU A 473 -6.14 -32.22 -5.24
CA LEU A 473 -7.52 -32.41 -5.67
C LEU A 473 -7.78 -33.81 -6.23
N SER A 474 -6.82 -34.42 -6.94
CA SER A 474 -6.97 -35.80 -7.40
C SER A 474 -7.01 -36.79 -6.24
N ASN A 475 -6.14 -36.61 -5.24
CA ASN A 475 -6.07 -37.51 -4.09
C ASN A 475 -7.29 -37.36 -3.16
N SER A 476 -7.83 -36.14 -3.02
CA SER A 476 -9.02 -35.89 -2.19
C SER A 476 -10.28 -36.53 -2.78
N ALA A 477 -10.43 -36.53 -4.11
CA ALA A 477 -11.57 -37.14 -4.79
C ALA A 477 -11.63 -38.67 -4.63
N GLU A 478 -10.48 -39.33 -4.47
CA GLU A 478 -10.42 -40.78 -4.24
C GLU A 478 -10.75 -41.16 -2.79
N ASN A 479 -10.48 -40.27 -1.83
CA ASN A 479 -10.74 -40.52 -0.40
C ASN A 479 -12.14 -40.08 0.07
N GLY A 480 -12.85 -39.25 -0.72
CA GLY A 480 -14.16 -38.69 -0.35
C GLY A 480 -15.38 -39.47 -0.84
N LEU A 481 -15.21 -40.58 -1.58
CA LEU A 481 -16.31 -41.35 -2.17
C LEU A 481 -16.78 -42.54 -1.29
N PHE A 482 -16.33 -42.62 -0.03
CA PHE A 482 -16.76 -43.61 0.96
C PHE A 482 -17.28 -42.97 2.26
N GLY A 483 -17.74 -41.72 2.20
CA GLY A 483 -18.36 -41.00 3.32
C GLY A 483 -19.87 -40.95 3.22
#